data_AF-A0A5B7C2Z2-F1
#
_entry.id   AF-A0A5B7C2Z2-F1
#
_cell.length_a   1.000
_cell.length_b   1.000
_cell.length_c   1.000
_cell.angle_alpha   90.00
_cell.angle_beta   90.00
_cell.angle_gamma   90.00
#
_symmetry.space_group_name_H-M   'P 1'
#
loop_
_entity.id
_entity.type
_entity.pdbx_description
1 polymer ?
#
loop_
_entity_poly.entity_id
_entity_poly.type
_entity_poly.pdbx_seq_one_letter_code
_entity_poly.pdbx_strand_id
1 'polypeptide(L)'
;DNDGRAIKPLGVDVPGKEKDGLAGSMIAVIVLSSVIAFVVSMAVIWLLLLKCKGFTHQPEDTPHVLISSNGKPSGGAGSLTFGSRPSSASLSFSSSLLAYTGTAKVFSLNDIEKATDNFDTSRILGEGGFGLVYSGILDDGRKVAVKVLKRDNQQGSREFLAEVEMLSRLHHRNLVKLIGICTEDHTRCLVYELVPSGSVESYLHGVDKEADPLDWGARMKIALGAARG
;
A
#
# COMPACT_ATOMS: atom_id res chain seq x y z
N ASP A 1 16.43 13.54 96.73
CA ASP A 1 16.10 14.93 96.31
C ASP A 1 17.20 15.39 95.36
N ASN A 2 17.06 15.16 94.05
CA ASN A 2 16.18 15.86 93.09
C ASN A 2 16.51 17.37 93.11
N ASP A 3 17.10 17.99 92.09
CA ASP A 3 16.57 18.10 90.72
C ASP A 3 17.70 18.35 89.69
N GLY A 4 17.83 17.44 88.73
CA GLY A 4 18.55 17.69 87.48
C GLY A 4 17.62 18.41 86.50
N ARG A 5 17.72 19.73 86.43
CA ARG A 5 16.91 20.54 85.49
C ARG A 5 17.50 20.46 84.08
N ALA A 6 17.02 19.50 83.30
CA ALA A 6 17.29 19.39 81.87
C ALA A 6 16.69 20.60 81.12
N ILE A 7 17.54 21.36 80.44
CA ILE A 7 17.12 22.44 79.53
C ILE A 7 16.74 21.77 78.19
N LYS A 8 15.43 21.69 77.92
CA LYS A 8 14.88 21.31 76.60
C LYS A 8 14.95 22.51 75.65
N PRO A 9 15.44 22.35 74.42
CA PRO A 9 15.31 23.41 73.42
C PRO A 9 13.86 23.51 72.94
N LEU A 10 13.45 24.75 72.64
CA LEU A 10 12.15 25.10 72.06
C LEU A 10 11.99 24.40 70.71
N GLY A 11 11.17 23.36 70.68
CA GLY A 11 10.66 22.78 69.46
C GLY A 11 9.68 23.75 68.81
N VAL A 12 9.96 24.11 67.56
CA VAL A 12 9.00 24.76 66.68
C VAL A 12 7.95 23.73 66.29
N ASP A 13 6.70 23.93 66.72
CA ASP A 13 5.56 23.17 66.22
C ASP A 13 5.33 23.53 64.75
N VAL A 14 5.65 22.60 63.86
CA VAL A 14 5.27 22.69 62.44
C VAL A 14 3.88 22.07 62.33
N PRO A 15 2.85 22.79 61.84
CA PRO A 15 1.54 22.20 61.66
C PRO A 15 1.64 21.14 60.56
N GLY A 16 1.48 19.87 60.97
CA GLY A 16 1.25 18.74 60.07
C GLY A 16 -0.01 19.01 59.27
N LYS A 17 0.17 19.58 58.08
CA LYS A 17 -0.92 19.86 57.14
C LYS A 17 -1.33 18.53 56.52
N GLU A 18 -2.33 17.91 57.12
CA GLU A 18 -3.12 16.83 56.51
C GLU A 18 -3.59 17.31 55.13
N LYS A 19 -2.91 16.88 54.07
CA LYS A 19 -3.25 17.22 52.68
C LYS A 19 -3.05 16.04 51.73
N ASP A 20 -3.21 14.82 52.23
CA ASP A 20 -3.10 13.61 51.40
C ASP A 20 -4.42 13.22 50.71
N GLY A 21 -5.52 13.95 50.96
CA GLY A 21 -6.80 13.69 50.30
C GLY A 21 -6.91 14.22 48.85
N LEU A 22 -6.27 15.35 48.55
CA LEU A 22 -6.47 16.07 47.27
C LEU A 22 -5.49 15.59 46.17
N ALA A 23 -4.25 15.30 46.54
CA ALA A 23 -3.26 14.72 45.63
C ALA A 23 -3.60 13.27 45.27
N GLY A 24 -4.03 12.46 46.25
CA GLY A 24 -4.49 11.09 46.02
C GLY A 24 -5.72 11.03 45.11
N SER A 25 -6.69 11.93 45.32
CA SER A 25 -7.87 12.06 44.46
C SER A 25 -7.49 12.46 43.02
N MET A 26 -6.56 13.40 42.84
CA MET A 26 -6.07 13.80 41.52
C MET A 26 -5.38 12.65 40.78
N ILE A 27 -4.54 11.86 41.48
CA ILE A 27 -3.89 10.68 40.90
C ILE A 27 -4.94 9.63 40.54
N ALA A 28 -5.94 9.39 41.39
CA ALA A 28 -7.01 8.45 41.11
C ALA A 28 -7.83 8.85 39.87
N VAL A 29 -8.10 10.14 39.66
CA VAL A 29 -8.79 10.64 38.45
C VAL A 29 -7.94 10.47 37.20
N ILE A 30 -6.63 10.74 37.26
CA ILE A 30 -5.73 10.55 36.11
C ILE A 30 -5.63 9.06 35.75
N VAL A 31 -5.45 8.18 36.74
CA VAL A 31 -5.39 6.74 36.52
C VAL A 31 -6.73 6.24 35.96
N LEU A 32 -7.86 6.62 36.57
CA LEU A 32 -9.19 6.21 36.10
C LEU A 32 -9.48 6.69 34.68
N SER A 33 -9.14 7.93 34.34
CA SER A 33 -9.32 8.46 32.98
C SER A 33 -8.42 7.77 31.96
N SER A 34 -7.17 7.45 32.32
CA SER A 34 -6.25 6.72 31.44
C SER A 34 -6.72 5.27 31.17
N VAL A 35 -7.25 4.60 32.19
CA VAL A 35 -7.80 3.24 32.07
C VAL A 35 -9.06 3.25 31.21
N ILE A 36 -9.97 4.21 31.42
CA ILE A 36 -11.18 4.35 30.60
C ILE A 36 -10.79 4.64 29.14
N ALA A 37 -9.86 5.56 28.90
CA ALA A 37 -9.41 5.89 27.55
C ALA A 37 -8.76 4.69 26.84
N PHE A 38 -7.98 3.88 27.57
CA PHE A 38 -7.38 2.65 27.05
C PHE A 38 -8.43 1.57 26.75
N VAL A 39 -9.42 1.38 27.62
CA VAL A 39 -10.51 0.42 27.36
C VAL A 39 -11.35 0.85 26.15
N VAL A 40 -11.65 2.14 26.02
CA VAL A 40 -12.36 2.69 24.86
C VAL A 40 -11.53 2.55 23.58
N SER A 41 -10.23 2.84 23.61
CA SER A 41 -9.38 2.69 22.43
C SER A 41 -9.26 1.23 22.01
N MET A 42 -9.09 0.30 22.94
CA MET A 42 -9.08 -1.13 22.68
C MET A 42 -10.42 -1.63 22.13
N ALA A 43 -11.56 -1.11 22.63
CA ALA A 43 -12.88 -1.42 22.10
C ALA A 43 -13.09 -0.87 20.67
N VAL A 44 -12.61 0.34 20.37
CA VAL A 44 -12.66 0.92 19.03
C VAL A 44 -11.76 0.13 18.08
N ILE A 45 -10.53 -0.21 18.48
CA ILE A 45 -9.63 -1.06 17.70
C ILE A 45 -10.28 -2.43 17.47
N TRP A 46 -10.87 -3.04 18.49
CA TRP A 46 -11.60 -4.30 18.36
C TRP A 46 -12.79 -4.18 17.39
N LEU A 47 -13.58 -3.09 17.45
CA LEU A 47 -14.69 -2.85 16.51
C LEU A 47 -14.22 -2.60 15.07
N LEU A 48 -13.11 -1.89 14.89
CA LEU A 48 -12.48 -1.70 13.58
C LEU A 48 -11.97 -3.03 13.03
N LEU A 49 -11.33 -3.84 13.88
CA LEU A 49 -10.88 -5.19 13.53
C LEU A 49 -12.05 -6.15 13.28
N LEU A 50 -13.17 -6.04 13.99
CA LEU A 50 -14.40 -6.81 13.73
C LEU A 50 -15.05 -6.38 12.42
N LYS A 51 -15.01 -5.09 12.07
CA LYS A 51 -15.41 -4.62 10.74
C LYS A 51 -14.47 -5.13 9.64
N CYS A 52 -13.18 -5.29 9.91
CA CYS A 52 -12.24 -5.96 9.00
C CYS A 52 -12.45 -7.48 8.94
N LYS A 53 -12.97 -8.11 10.00
CA LYS A 53 -13.24 -9.57 10.05
C LYS A 53 -14.64 -9.96 9.56
N GLY A 54 -15.54 -8.98 9.39
CA GLY A 54 -16.88 -9.15 8.81
C GLY A 54 -16.93 -9.33 7.29
N PHE A 55 -15.78 -9.32 6.60
CA PHE A 55 -15.70 -9.62 5.17
C PHE A 55 -15.07 -10.99 4.87
N THR A 56 -15.08 -11.92 5.84
CA THR A 56 -14.62 -13.29 5.61
C THR A 56 -15.62 -14.31 6.13
N HIS A 57 -16.82 -14.30 5.55
CA HIS A 57 -17.56 -15.53 5.27
C HIS A 57 -18.78 -15.22 4.39
N GLN A 58 -18.75 -15.65 3.13
CA GLN A 58 -19.89 -16.38 2.60
C GLN A 58 -19.37 -17.61 1.81
N PRO A 59 -19.68 -18.83 2.28
CA PRO A 59 -19.67 -20.03 1.47
C PRO A 59 -21.02 -20.16 0.73
N GLU A 60 -21.07 -21.04 -0.26
CA GLU A 60 -22.22 -21.41 -1.10
C GLU A 60 -22.45 -20.50 -2.33
N ASP A 61 -22.70 -21.01 -3.54
CA ASP A 61 -23.30 -22.31 -3.86
C ASP A 61 -22.89 -22.81 -5.25
N THR A 62 -22.71 -24.12 -5.36
CA THR A 62 -22.40 -24.83 -6.60
C THR A 62 -23.69 -25.43 -7.17
N PRO A 63 -24.11 -25.11 -8.40
CA PRO A 63 -24.99 -26.00 -9.14
C PRO A 63 -24.17 -26.81 -10.14
N HIS A 64 -24.04 -28.10 -9.85
CA HIS A 64 -23.72 -29.12 -10.83
C HIS A 64 -24.83 -29.22 -11.87
N VAL A 65 -24.54 -29.01 -13.17
CA VAL A 65 -25.27 -29.68 -14.26
C VAL A 65 -24.29 -30.06 -15.38
N LEU A 66 -24.06 -31.38 -15.43
CA LEU A 66 -23.72 -32.25 -16.57
C LEU A 66 -23.31 -31.62 -17.91
N ILE A 67 -22.10 -32.02 -18.33
CA ILE A 67 -21.75 -32.24 -19.74
C ILE A 67 -22.61 -33.40 -20.26
N SER A 68 -23.38 -33.18 -21.33
CA SER A 68 -23.73 -34.23 -22.29
C SER A 68 -23.94 -33.67 -23.69
N SER A 69 -23.67 -34.54 -24.64
CA SER A 69 -23.22 -34.30 -26.01
C SER A 69 -24.33 -34.17 -27.05
N ASN A 70 -23.93 -33.62 -28.20
CA ASN A 70 -24.30 -33.99 -29.58
C ASN A 70 -25.50 -33.28 -30.24
N GLY A 71 -25.24 -32.69 -31.42
CA GLY A 71 -26.26 -32.21 -32.36
C GLY A 71 -25.79 -31.09 -33.30
N LYS A 72 -25.35 -31.44 -34.50
CA LYS A 72 -25.03 -30.57 -35.66
C LYS A 72 -26.22 -30.59 -36.64
N PRO A 73 -26.24 -29.85 -37.76
CA PRO A 73 -26.26 -28.40 -38.00
C PRO A 73 -27.56 -27.93 -38.72
N SER A 74 -27.81 -26.62 -38.87
CA SER A 74 -28.19 -26.00 -40.16
C SER A 74 -28.43 -24.48 -40.06
N GLY A 75 -27.96 -23.75 -41.09
CA GLY A 75 -28.65 -22.62 -41.69
C GLY A 75 -28.64 -21.26 -40.98
N GLY A 76 -28.14 -20.23 -41.67
CA GLY A 76 -28.64 -18.85 -41.51
C GLY A 76 -27.57 -17.79 -41.30
N ALA A 77 -27.38 -16.94 -42.31
CA ALA A 77 -26.52 -15.77 -42.28
C ALA A 77 -26.96 -14.73 -41.23
N GLY A 78 -26.00 -14.09 -40.57
CA GLY A 78 -26.28 -12.99 -39.63
C GLY A 78 -25.02 -12.45 -38.96
N SER A 79 -24.49 -11.37 -39.53
CA SER A 79 -23.48 -10.49 -38.94
C SER A 79 -23.76 -10.11 -37.49
N LEU A 80 -22.79 -10.26 -36.57
CA LEU A 80 -22.60 -9.36 -35.43
C LEU A 80 -21.12 -9.37 -34.98
N THR A 81 -20.40 -8.28 -35.26
CA THR A 81 -19.22 -7.89 -34.48
C THR A 81 -19.67 -7.65 -33.04
N PHE A 82 -19.28 -8.53 -32.11
CA PHE A 82 -19.47 -8.33 -30.69
C PHE A 82 -18.47 -7.27 -30.20
N GLY A 83 -18.81 -6.00 -30.44
CA GLY A 83 -18.15 -4.88 -29.80
C GLY A 83 -18.78 -4.66 -28.44
N SER A 84 -18.10 -5.07 -27.37
CA SER A 84 -18.44 -4.69 -26.00
C SER A 84 -18.57 -3.18 -25.94
N ARG A 85 -19.78 -2.65 -25.70
CA ARG A 85 -20.01 -1.21 -25.55
C ARG A 85 -19.18 -0.73 -24.34
N PRO A 86 -18.16 0.12 -24.54
CA PRO A 86 -17.44 0.67 -23.40
C PRO A 86 -18.41 1.53 -22.58
N SER A 87 -18.40 1.36 -21.26
CA SER A 87 -19.21 2.16 -20.35
C SER A 87 -18.81 3.65 -20.45
N SER A 88 -19.73 4.57 -20.20
CA SER A 88 -19.44 6.02 -20.21
C SER A 88 -18.25 6.39 -19.29
N ALA A 89 -18.09 5.67 -18.17
CA ALA A 89 -16.94 5.80 -17.29
C ALA A 89 -15.62 5.38 -17.96
N SER A 90 -15.61 4.28 -18.72
CA SER A 90 -14.41 3.85 -19.46
C SER A 90 -14.05 4.81 -20.60
N LEU A 91 -15.03 5.38 -21.31
CA LEU A 91 -14.77 6.38 -22.36
C LEU A 91 -14.21 7.70 -21.79
N SER A 92 -14.77 8.17 -20.67
CA SER A 92 -14.27 9.35 -19.96
C SER A 92 -12.85 9.14 -19.46
N PHE A 93 -12.57 7.95 -18.89
CA PHE A 93 -11.25 7.57 -18.41
C PHE A 93 -10.23 7.42 -19.55
N SER A 94 -10.59 6.83 -20.68
CA SER A 94 -9.71 6.75 -21.85
C SER A 94 -9.41 8.12 -22.45
N SER A 95 -10.39 9.04 -22.45
CA SER A 95 -10.19 10.42 -22.92
C SER A 95 -9.20 11.18 -22.03
N SER A 96 -9.35 11.09 -20.71
CA SER A 96 -8.40 11.72 -19.78
C SER A 96 -7.01 11.08 -19.89
N LEU A 97 -6.93 9.75 -20.00
CA LEU A 97 -5.68 9.03 -20.18
C LEU A 97 -4.90 9.50 -21.42
N LEU A 98 -5.55 9.65 -22.56
CA LEU A 98 -4.90 10.15 -23.79
C LEU A 98 -4.28 11.53 -23.59
N ALA A 99 -4.91 12.41 -22.81
CA ALA A 99 -4.36 13.72 -22.47
C ALA A 99 -3.11 13.62 -21.58
N TYR A 100 -3.01 12.59 -20.73
CA TYR A 100 -1.94 12.43 -19.74
C TYR A 100 -0.82 11.48 -20.15
N THR A 101 -1.02 10.63 -21.16
CA THR A 101 -0.02 9.60 -21.55
C THR A 101 1.33 10.18 -21.98
N GLY A 102 1.42 11.45 -22.39
CA GLY A 102 2.69 12.11 -22.70
C GLY A 102 3.55 11.28 -23.66
N THR A 103 4.77 10.93 -23.25
CA THR A 103 5.67 10.05 -24.03
C THR A 103 5.55 8.56 -23.67
N ALA A 104 4.67 8.19 -22.75
CA ALA A 104 4.51 6.81 -22.28
C ALA A 104 3.83 5.94 -23.35
N LYS A 105 4.38 4.75 -23.62
CA LYS A 105 3.81 3.80 -24.57
C LYS A 105 2.55 3.15 -24.00
N VAL A 106 1.52 2.98 -24.82
CA VAL A 106 0.36 2.14 -24.46
C VAL A 106 0.67 0.70 -24.84
N PHE A 107 0.60 -0.20 -23.87
CA PHE A 107 0.75 -1.65 -24.03
C PHE A 107 -0.61 -2.33 -23.93
N SER A 108 -0.77 -3.43 -24.68
CA SER A 108 -1.92 -4.31 -24.49
C SER A 108 -1.74 -5.21 -23.27
N LEU A 109 -2.82 -5.76 -22.73
CA LEU A 109 -2.75 -6.74 -21.64
C LEU A 109 -1.96 -7.98 -22.05
N ASN A 110 -2.11 -8.44 -23.29
CA ASN A 110 -1.32 -9.55 -23.83
C ASN A 110 0.20 -9.25 -23.87
N ASP A 111 0.61 -8.01 -24.14
CA ASP A 111 2.04 -7.63 -24.06
C ASP A 111 2.57 -7.75 -22.61
N ILE A 112 1.74 -7.35 -21.64
CA ILE A 112 2.08 -7.41 -20.22
C ILE A 112 2.11 -8.85 -19.71
N GLU A 113 1.14 -9.67 -20.09
CA GLU A 113 1.09 -11.09 -19.75
C GLU A 113 2.32 -11.81 -20.28
N LYS A 114 2.67 -11.61 -21.56
CA LYS A 114 3.91 -12.18 -22.12
C LYS A 114 5.16 -11.71 -21.37
N ALA A 115 5.25 -10.41 -21.10
CA ALA A 115 6.43 -9.86 -20.43
C ALA A 115 6.60 -10.41 -19.01
N THR A 116 5.51 -10.69 -18.32
CA THR A 116 5.47 -11.14 -16.91
C THR A 116 5.24 -12.64 -16.75
N ASP A 117 5.26 -13.40 -17.85
CA ASP A 117 5.01 -14.86 -17.84
C ASP A 117 3.66 -15.22 -17.22
N ASN A 118 2.61 -14.52 -17.67
CA ASN A 118 1.24 -14.58 -17.14
C ASN A 118 1.15 -14.19 -15.66
N PHE A 119 1.84 -13.12 -15.25
CA PHE A 119 1.91 -12.66 -13.87
C PHE A 119 2.40 -13.74 -12.88
N ASP A 120 3.43 -14.50 -13.29
CA ASP A 120 4.02 -15.56 -12.47
C ASP A 120 4.49 -15.00 -11.11
N THR A 121 4.10 -15.67 -10.03
CA THR A 121 4.40 -15.23 -8.66
C THR A 121 5.89 -15.28 -8.34
N SER A 122 6.67 -16.12 -9.02
CA SER A 122 8.14 -16.15 -8.90
C SER A 122 8.81 -14.88 -9.43
N ARG A 123 8.11 -14.07 -10.22
CA ARG A 123 8.60 -12.81 -10.79
C ARG A 123 8.25 -11.60 -9.94
N ILE A 124 7.58 -11.76 -8.80
CA ILE A 124 7.23 -10.64 -7.92
C ILE A 124 8.50 -10.02 -7.34
N LEU A 125 8.66 -8.71 -7.55
CA LEU A 125 9.71 -7.87 -6.99
C LEU A 125 9.29 -7.24 -5.66
N GLY A 126 7.98 -7.06 -5.45
CA GLY A 126 7.44 -6.49 -4.22
C GLY A 126 5.92 -6.37 -4.23
N GLU A 127 5.35 -6.26 -3.04
CA GLU A 127 3.93 -6.00 -2.81
C GLU A 127 3.78 -4.84 -1.82
N GLY A 128 2.79 -3.96 -2.08
CA GLY A 128 2.41 -2.93 -1.12
C GLY A 128 0.94 -2.52 -1.22
N GLY A 129 0.60 -1.40 -0.58
CA GLY A 129 -0.74 -0.81 -0.64
C GLY A 129 -1.16 -0.41 -2.06
N PHE A 130 -0.20 -0.15 -2.94
CA PHE A 130 -0.43 0.26 -4.32
C PHE A 130 -0.52 -0.91 -5.31
N GLY A 131 -0.38 -2.16 -4.84
CA GLY A 131 -0.47 -3.36 -5.66
C GLY A 131 0.81 -4.18 -5.72
N LEU A 132 0.95 -4.96 -6.79
CA LEU A 132 2.02 -5.94 -7.01
C LEU A 132 2.97 -5.43 -8.08
N VAL A 133 4.26 -5.62 -7.88
CA VAL A 133 5.29 -5.29 -8.88
C VAL A 133 5.94 -6.57 -9.36
N TYR A 134 5.89 -6.82 -10.66
CA TYR A 134 6.50 -7.97 -11.32
C TYR A 134 7.74 -7.54 -12.10
N SER A 135 8.76 -8.38 -12.14
CA SER A 135 9.81 -8.29 -13.15
C SER A 135 9.27 -8.81 -14.49
N GLY A 136 9.64 -8.13 -15.57
CA GLY A 136 9.25 -8.55 -16.90
C GLY A 136 10.33 -8.29 -17.95
N ILE A 137 10.17 -8.92 -19.10
CA ILE A 137 11.01 -8.72 -20.28
C ILE A 137 10.10 -8.40 -21.45
N LEU A 138 10.18 -7.19 -22.00
CA LEU A 138 9.43 -6.80 -23.19
C LEU A 138 9.93 -7.56 -24.43
N ASP A 139 9.14 -7.56 -25.50
CA ASP A 139 9.49 -8.22 -26.78
C ASP A 139 10.83 -7.73 -27.38
N ASP A 140 11.23 -6.50 -27.08
CA ASP A 140 12.52 -5.92 -27.50
C ASP A 140 13.70 -6.29 -26.58
N GLY A 141 13.47 -7.17 -25.59
CA GLY A 141 14.46 -7.66 -24.64
C GLY A 141 14.70 -6.72 -23.44
N ARG A 142 14.04 -5.57 -23.36
CA ARG A 142 14.20 -4.66 -22.22
C ARG A 142 13.59 -5.24 -20.96
N LYS A 143 14.37 -5.26 -19.88
CA LYS A 143 13.91 -5.61 -18.53
C LYS A 143 13.11 -4.46 -17.93
N VAL A 144 11.95 -4.77 -17.38
CA VAL A 144 10.99 -3.80 -16.84
C VAL A 144 10.45 -4.23 -15.48
N ALA A 145 9.94 -3.25 -14.74
CA ALA A 145 9.12 -3.48 -13.56
C ALA A 145 7.66 -3.13 -13.90
N VAL A 146 6.76 -4.11 -13.81
CA VAL A 146 5.33 -3.96 -14.09
C VAL A 146 4.58 -3.86 -12.77
N LYS A 147 4.13 -2.67 -12.43
CA LYS A 147 3.28 -2.42 -11.26
C LYS A 147 1.82 -2.60 -11.65
N VAL A 148 1.21 -3.68 -11.19
CA VAL A 148 -0.22 -3.97 -11.32
C VAL A 148 -0.94 -3.35 -10.13
N LEU A 149 -1.84 -2.41 -10.39
CA LEU A 149 -2.58 -1.73 -9.34
C LEU A 149 -3.71 -2.59 -8.78
N LYS A 150 -3.90 -2.54 -7.46
CA LYS A 150 -5.06 -3.17 -6.81
C LYS A 150 -6.36 -2.57 -7.35
N ARG A 151 -7.39 -3.42 -7.54
CA ARG A 151 -8.71 -3.01 -8.02
C ARG A 151 -9.48 -2.30 -6.90
N ASP A 152 -9.11 -1.06 -6.62
CA ASP A 152 -9.66 -0.31 -5.49
C ASP A 152 -10.39 0.94 -5.96
N ASN A 153 -11.73 0.88 -6.06
CA ASN A 153 -12.68 2.00 -6.18
C ASN A 153 -12.17 3.28 -6.92
N GLN A 154 -12.67 4.45 -6.51
CA GLN A 154 -12.29 5.75 -7.08
C GLN A 154 -10.86 6.16 -6.71
N GLN A 155 -10.32 5.63 -5.60
CA GLN A 155 -9.00 6.01 -5.08
C GLN A 155 -7.86 5.48 -5.96
N GLY A 156 -7.84 4.19 -6.30
CA GLY A 156 -6.82 3.63 -7.19
C GLY A 156 -6.89 4.21 -8.61
N SER A 157 -8.06 4.68 -9.03
CA SER A 157 -8.22 5.42 -10.30
C SER A 157 -7.54 6.80 -10.28
N ARG A 158 -7.64 7.51 -9.15
CA ARG A 158 -6.99 8.82 -8.97
C ARG A 158 -5.47 8.68 -8.85
N GLU A 159 -5.01 7.71 -8.08
CA GLU A 159 -3.58 7.44 -7.91
C GLU A 159 -2.93 7.05 -9.24
N PHE A 160 -3.56 6.16 -10.00
CA PHE A 160 -3.11 5.84 -11.35
C PHE A 160 -3.01 7.09 -12.23
N LEU A 161 -4.08 7.90 -12.28
CA LEU A 161 -4.10 9.07 -13.16
C LEU A 161 -3.02 10.09 -12.77
N ALA A 162 -2.84 10.33 -11.46
CA ALA A 162 -1.80 11.22 -10.95
C ALA A 162 -0.40 10.70 -11.29
N GLU A 163 -0.16 9.38 -11.13
CA GLU A 163 1.12 8.75 -11.45
C GLU A 163 1.41 8.85 -12.96
N VAL A 164 0.42 8.60 -13.82
CA VAL A 164 0.54 8.75 -15.27
C VAL A 164 0.78 10.22 -15.67
N GLU A 165 -0.04 11.15 -15.18
CA GLU A 165 0.08 12.59 -15.50
C GLU A 165 1.45 13.14 -15.15
N MET A 166 1.96 12.77 -13.98
CA MET A 166 3.21 13.31 -13.45
C MET A 166 4.42 12.61 -14.09
N LEU A 167 4.45 11.28 -14.10
CA LEU A 167 5.63 10.53 -14.56
C LEU A 167 5.75 10.42 -16.08
N SER A 168 4.68 10.65 -16.84
CA SER A 168 4.78 10.71 -18.32
C SER A 168 5.52 11.94 -18.81
N ARG A 169 5.65 12.97 -17.97
CA ARG A 169 6.23 14.29 -18.30
C ARG A 169 7.58 14.53 -17.63
N LEU A 170 7.85 13.84 -16.52
CA LEU A 170 9.08 14.01 -15.75
C LEU A 170 10.14 13.02 -16.20
N HIS A 171 11.31 13.56 -16.57
CA HIS A 171 12.49 12.79 -16.89
C HIS A 171 13.65 13.33 -16.06
N HIS A 172 14.06 12.58 -15.05
CA HIS A 172 15.18 12.96 -14.18
C HIS A 172 16.00 11.74 -13.82
N ARG A 173 17.33 11.89 -13.72
CA ARG A 173 18.26 10.79 -13.41
C ARG A 173 18.05 10.15 -12.03
N ASN A 174 17.33 10.82 -11.13
CA ASN A 174 17.01 10.33 -9.79
C ASN A 174 15.52 9.95 -9.65
N LEU A 175 14.80 9.86 -10.76
CA LEU A 175 13.40 9.43 -10.81
C LEU A 175 13.29 8.22 -11.74
N VAL A 176 12.60 7.18 -11.30
CA VAL A 176 12.39 5.98 -12.12
C VAL A 176 11.53 6.34 -13.34
N LYS A 177 12.01 5.99 -14.52
CA LYS A 177 11.33 6.31 -15.78
C LYS A 177 10.09 5.44 -15.99
N LEU A 178 8.95 6.11 -16.20
CA LEU A 178 7.76 5.47 -16.76
C LEU A 178 7.98 5.19 -18.26
N ILE A 179 7.95 3.93 -18.64
CA ILE A 179 8.08 3.47 -20.04
C ILE A 179 6.71 3.44 -20.71
N GLY A 180 5.68 3.01 -19.99
CA GLY A 180 4.35 2.86 -20.55
C GLY A 180 3.30 2.42 -19.57
N ILE A 181 2.09 2.21 -20.08
CA ILE A 181 0.89 1.90 -19.30
C ILE A 181 0.02 0.86 -20.02
N CYS A 182 -0.79 0.14 -19.27
CA CYS A 182 -1.86 -0.72 -19.80
C CYS A 182 -3.15 -0.48 -19.01
N THR A 183 -4.29 -0.41 -19.69
CA THR A 183 -5.61 -0.16 -19.08
C THR A 183 -6.73 -1.04 -19.64
N GLU A 184 -6.41 -2.25 -20.08
CA GLU A 184 -7.35 -3.22 -20.68
C GLU A 184 -8.00 -4.12 -19.61
N ASP A 185 -9.20 -4.63 -19.87
CA ASP A 185 -9.92 -5.63 -19.05
C ASP A 185 -9.98 -5.36 -17.54
N HIS A 186 -10.16 -4.08 -17.17
CA HIS A 186 -10.16 -3.62 -15.77
C HIS A 186 -8.83 -3.88 -15.02
N THR A 187 -7.77 -4.11 -15.76
CA THR A 187 -6.41 -4.22 -15.29
C THR A 187 -5.69 -2.92 -15.61
N ARG A 188 -5.02 -2.37 -14.60
CA ARG A 188 -4.24 -1.14 -14.75
C ARG A 188 -2.81 -1.44 -14.36
N CYS A 189 -1.90 -1.26 -15.32
CA CYS A 189 -0.48 -1.48 -15.11
C CYS A 189 0.31 -0.23 -15.45
N LEU A 190 1.37 -0.02 -14.69
CA LEU A 190 2.42 0.96 -14.96
C LEU A 190 3.71 0.17 -15.25
N VAL A 191 4.35 0.47 -16.37
CA VAL A 191 5.56 -0.20 -16.83
C VAL A 191 6.74 0.75 -16.64
N TYR A 192 7.65 0.39 -15.75
CA TYR A 192 8.83 1.15 -15.39
C TYR A 192 10.10 0.49 -15.91
N GLU A 193 11.17 1.27 -16.00
CA GLU A 193 12.51 0.68 -16.07
C GLU A 193 12.80 -0.17 -14.82
N LEU A 194 13.48 -1.30 -15.02
CA LEU A 194 13.91 -2.13 -13.90
C LEU A 194 15.20 -1.57 -13.30
N VAL A 195 15.18 -1.22 -12.01
CA VAL A 195 16.36 -0.81 -11.26
C VAL A 195 17.13 -2.07 -10.80
N PRO A 196 18.34 -2.35 -11.31
CA PRO A 196 19.01 -3.64 -11.06
C PRO A 196 19.38 -3.88 -9.60
N SER A 197 19.69 -2.81 -8.87
CA SER A 197 20.10 -2.89 -7.47
C SER A 197 18.92 -3.04 -6.52
N GLY A 198 17.67 -3.05 -6.97
CA GLY A 198 16.51 -3.17 -6.08
C GLY A 198 16.21 -1.91 -5.25
N SER A 199 15.44 -2.07 -4.18
CA SER A 199 15.01 -0.97 -3.31
C SER A 199 16.01 -0.70 -2.20
N VAL A 200 16.07 0.54 -1.71
CA VAL A 200 16.88 0.89 -0.53
C VAL A 200 16.38 0.15 0.72
N GLU A 201 15.09 -0.14 0.80
CA GLU A 201 14.47 -0.91 1.89
C GLU A 201 15.14 -2.27 2.05
N SER A 202 15.40 -3.00 0.95
CA SER A 202 16.06 -4.31 0.98
C SER A 202 17.45 -4.26 1.64
N TYR A 203 18.24 -3.21 1.37
CA TYR A 203 19.58 -3.04 1.96
C TYR A 203 19.54 -2.57 3.41
N LEU A 204 18.51 -1.81 3.79
CA LEU A 204 18.39 -1.30 5.17
C LEU A 204 17.86 -2.37 6.12
N HIS A 205 17.00 -3.27 5.64
CA HIS A 205 16.36 -4.30 6.46
C HIS A 205 16.98 -5.69 6.28
N GLY A 206 18.00 -5.84 5.44
CA GLY A 206 18.76 -7.09 5.28
C GLY A 206 17.94 -8.24 4.69
N VAL A 207 16.96 -7.91 3.84
CA VAL A 207 16.13 -8.91 3.16
C VAL A 207 16.99 -9.66 2.13
N ASP A 208 17.92 -8.95 1.50
CA ASP A 208 18.98 -9.52 0.66
C ASP A 208 20.23 -9.79 1.52
N LYS A 209 20.29 -10.97 2.13
CA LYS A 209 21.42 -11.40 3.01
C LYS A 209 22.78 -11.47 2.31
N GLU A 210 22.79 -11.43 0.98
CA GLU A 210 23.98 -11.50 0.14
C GLU A 210 24.55 -10.11 -0.20
N ALA A 211 23.81 -9.03 0.08
CA ALA A 211 24.25 -7.68 -0.22
C ALA A 211 24.95 -7.05 0.99
N ASP A 212 26.14 -6.48 0.76
CA ASP A 212 26.84 -5.71 1.79
C ASP A 212 25.98 -4.53 2.28
N PRO A 213 25.94 -4.25 3.60
CA PRO A 213 25.23 -3.10 4.12
C PRO A 213 25.73 -1.80 3.50
N LEU A 214 24.81 -0.87 3.20
CA LEU A 214 25.16 0.45 2.66
C LEU A 214 26.10 1.19 3.63
N ASP A 215 27.30 1.54 3.16
CA ASP A 215 28.22 2.40 3.88
C ASP A 215 27.68 3.84 4.00
N TRP A 216 28.30 4.67 4.85
CA TRP A 216 27.85 6.04 5.08
C TRP A 216 27.90 6.92 3.82
N GLY A 217 28.91 6.74 2.97
CA GLY A 217 29.05 7.47 1.71
C GLY A 217 27.93 7.13 0.73
N ALA A 218 27.59 5.85 0.61
CA ALA A 218 26.47 5.36 -0.20
C ALA A 218 25.13 5.92 0.32
N ARG A 219 24.90 5.88 1.64
CA ARG A 219 23.70 6.46 2.26
C ARG A 219 23.56 7.96 1.96
N MET A 220 24.66 8.71 2.09
CA MET A 220 24.65 10.15 1.80
C MET A 220 24.37 10.44 0.32
N LYS A 221 24.93 9.64 -0.59
CA LYS A 221 24.63 9.75 -2.04
C LYS A 221 23.17 9.45 -2.35
N ILE A 222 22.59 8.40 -1.74
CA ILE A 222 21.19 8.03 -1.92
C ILE A 222 20.28 9.16 -1.40
N ALA A 223 20.54 9.68 -0.20
CA ALA A 223 19.77 10.78 0.37
C ALA A 223 19.83 12.05 -0.51
N LEU A 224 21.03 12.43 -0.98
CA LEU A 224 21.20 13.55 -1.88
C LEU A 224 20.53 13.32 -3.25
N GLY A 225 20.58 12.10 -3.77
CA GLY A 225 19.90 11.71 -5.00
C GLY A 225 18.39 11.84 -4.89
N ALA A 226 17.82 11.32 -3.79
CA ALA A 226 16.39 11.41 -3.51
C ALA A 226 15.93 12.87 -3.35
N ALA A 227 16.71 13.72 -2.70
CA ALA A 227 16.38 15.15 -2.55
C ALA A 227 16.47 15.96 -3.86
N ARG A 228 17.19 15.45 -4.86
CA ARG A 228 17.31 16.08 -6.19
C ARG A 228 16.23 15.62 -7.17
N GLY A 229 15.64 14.45 -6.94
CA GLY A 229 14.55 13.90 -7.75
C GLY A 229 13.23 14.60 -7.45
#